data_AF-A0A951BRE0-F1
#
_entry.id   AF-A0A951BRE0-F1
#
_cell.length_a   1.000
_cell.length_b   1.000
_cell.length_c   1.000
_cell.angle_alpha   90.00
_cell.angle_beta   90.00
_cell.angle_gamma   90.00
#
_symmetry.space_group_name_H-M   'P 1'
#
loop_
_entity.id
_entity.type
_entity.pdbx_description
1 polymer ?
#
loop_
_entity_poly.entity_id
_entity_poly.type
_entity_poly.pdbx_seq_one_letter_code
_entity_poly.pdbx_strand_id
1 'polypeptide(L)'
;MQEAGGGPLVLGVDDAHLLDAMSAALVHQFALQANGFVVVTIRTGGPATPDPVVALWKDGLAERLEIQPLGRDEADELVACGLRGQVDGTTLDWLWRLTRGNPLFLRELILGGLASGALSVASGVWRWDGPMIAPPRLIELVEACLGGLDSPERDLLELVAFGEPLGVGLLERMVAAPVLIAAERKGLLSVERTRQRMEVRSVHPLYGQVVRIQTSALGA
;
A
#
# COMPACT_ATOMS: atom_id res chain seq x y z
N MET A 1 28.16 14.37 -8.05
CA MET A 1 28.30 13.85 -9.43
C MET A 1 29.67 13.22 -9.52
N GLN A 2 29.79 11.93 -9.22
CA GLN A 2 31.06 11.19 -9.25
C GLN A 2 31.32 10.77 -10.70
N GLU A 3 32.50 11.08 -11.24
CA GLU A 3 32.89 10.73 -12.60
C GLU A 3 32.90 9.20 -12.78
N ALA A 4 31.97 8.71 -13.60
CA ALA A 4 31.90 7.32 -14.02
C ALA A 4 32.64 7.17 -15.35
N GLY A 5 33.61 6.26 -15.40
CA GLY A 5 34.37 5.98 -16.62
C GLY A 5 33.48 5.45 -17.74
N GLY A 6 33.43 6.15 -18.87
CA GLY A 6 33.09 5.70 -20.23
C GLY A 6 31.75 4.97 -20.51
N GLY A 7 31.02 4.52 -19.48
CA GLY A 7 29.76 3.80 -19.61
C GLY A 7 28.56 4.75 -19.72
N PRO A 8 27.39 4.23 -20.15
CA PRO A 8 26.15 5.00 -20.13
C PRO A 8 25.84 5.47 -18.71
N LEU A 9 25.47 6.74 -18.56
CA LEU A 9 25.21 7.34 -17.26
C LEU A 9 23.75 7.10 -16.88
N VAL A 10 23.54 6.44 -15.75
CA VAL A 10 22.20 6.14 -15.22
C VAL A 10 21.86 7.13 -14.10
N LEU A 11 20.73 7.83 -14.24
CA LEU A 11 20.16 8.70 -13.22
C LEU A 11 18.92 8.04 -12.62
N GLY A 12 19.02 7.63 -11.35
CA GLY A 12 17.87 7.17 -10.57
C GLY A 12 17.25 8.32 -9.80
N VAL A 13 15.94 8.51 -9.95
CA VAL A 13 15.17 9.53 -9.22
C VAL A 13 13.99 8.86 -8.52
N ASP A 14 14.00 8.93 -7.20
CA ASP A 14 12.91 8.42 -6.38
C ASP A 14 11.86 9.53 -6.13
N ASP A 15 10.59 9.15 -6.12
CA ASP A 15 9.44 10.01 -5.85
C ASP A 15 9.45 11.33 -6.64
N ALA A 16 9.66 11.26 -7.96
CA ALA A 16 9.87 12.44 -8.81
C ALA A 16 8.67 13.41 -8.87
N HIS A 17 7.50 12.98 -8.40
CA HIS A 17 6.33 13.83 -8.19
C HIS A 17 6.53 14.89 -7.08
N LEU A 18 7.57 14.76 -6.26
CA LEU A 18 7.95 15.71 -5.21
C LEU A 18 9.02 16.71 -5.66
N LEU A 19 9.54 16.59 -6.89
CA LEU A 19 10.55 17.51 -7.40
C LEU A 19 9.96 18.92 -7.59
N ASP A 20 10.79 19.91 -7.28
CA ASP A 20 10.53 21.27 -7.73
C ASP A 20 10.71 21.39 -9.26
N ALA A 21 10.19 22.47 -9.84
CA ALA A 21 10.19 22.67 -11.29
C ALA A 21 11.59 22.69 -11.91
N MET A 22 12.61 23.22 -11.21
CA MET A 22 13.98 23.29 -11.71
C MET A 22 14.62 21.91 -11.73
N SER A 23 14.50 21.17 -10.62
CA SER A 23 15.03 19.80 -10.53
C SER A 23 14.36 18.87 -11.55
N ALA A 24 13.04 18.98 -11.73
CA ALA A 24 12.30 18.22 -12.75
C ALA A 24 12.80 18.51 -14.18
N ALA A 25 13.06 19.78 -14.50
CA ALA A 25 13.59 20.17 -15.81
C ALA A 25 14.99 19.58 -16.07
N LEU A 26 15.84 19.52 -15.04
CA LEU A 26 17.16 18.89 -15.17
C LEU A 26 17.09 17.38 -15.46
N VAL A 27 16.14 16.67 -14.85
CA VAL A 27 15.93 15.23 -15.13
C VAL A 27 15.50 15.03 -16.59
N HIS A 28 14.59 15.85 -17.11
CA HIS A 28 14.17 15.80 -18.51
C HIS A 28 15.33 16.12 -19.45
N GLN A 29 16.08 17.19 -19.18
CA GLN A 29 17.25 17.57 -19.96
C GLN A 29 18.34 16.50 -19.95
N PHE A 30 18.51 15.80 -18.84
CA PHE A 30 19.43 14.66 -18.74
C PHE A 30 18.99 13.50 -19.64
N ALA A 31 17.70 13.16 -19.65
CA ALA A 31 17.15 12.10 -20.49
C ALA A 31 17.25 12.39 -22.00
N LEU A 32 17.34 13.66 -22.40
CA LEU A 32 17.57 14.06 -23.79
C LEU A 32 19.01 13.84 -24.27
N GLN A 33 19.97 13.62 -23.36
CA GLN A 33 21.37 13.39 -23.75
C GLN A 33 21.55 11.99 -24.33
N ALA A 34 22.40 11.85 -25.34
CA ALA A 34 22.60 10.58 -26.05
C ALA A 34 23.05 9.39 -25.17
N ASN A 35 23.66 9.66 -24.02
CA ASN A 35 24.11 8.65 -23.05
C ASN A 35 23.34 8.71 -21.71
N GLY A 36 22.23 9.46 -21.65
CA GLY A 36 21.42 9.59 -20.45
C GLY A 36 20.38 8.47 -20.37
N PHE A 37 20.43 7.66 -19.33
CA PHE A 37 19.39 6.69 -19.00
C PHE A 37 18.75 7.07 -17.67
N VAL A 38 17.42 7.20 -17.63
CA VAL A 38 16.70 7.59 -16.41
C VAL A 38 15.84 6.45 -15.89
N VAL A 39 15.87 6.25 -14.57
CA VAL A 39 14.91 5.40 -13.86
C VAL A 39 14.21 6.27 -12.85
N VAL A 40 12.89 6.42 -13.00
CA VAL A 40 12.11 7.38 -12.23
C VAL A 40 10.94 6.67 -11.58
N THR A 41 10.76 6.85 -10.28
CA THR A 41 9.56 6.39 -9.57
C THR A 41 8.61 7.55 -9.34
N ILE A 42 7.32 7.28 -9.45
CA ILE A 42 6.24 8.23 -9.16
C ILE A 42 5.14 7.51 -8.38
N ARG A 43 4.47 8.24 -7.49
CA ARG A 43 3.35 7.70 -6.72
C ARG A 43 2.05 7.88 -7.47
N THR A 44 1.36 6.77 -7.75
CA THR A 44 0.00 6.78 -8.30
C THR A 44 -0.98 7.34 -7.26
N GLY A 45 -1.91 8.20 -7.69
CA GLY A 45 -2.93 8.80 -6.81
C GLY A 45 -2.41 9.89 -5.87
N GLY A 46 -1.13 10.27 -5.98
CA GLY A 46 -0.55 11.39 -5.23
C GLY A 46 -0.78 12.76 -5.89
N PRO A 47 -0.05 13.80 -5.43
CA PRO A 47 -0.05 15.12 -6.06
C PRO A 47 0.25 15.07 -7.56
N ALA A 48 -0.21 16.10 -8.28
CA ALA A 48 0.08 16.23 -9.71
C ALA A 48 1.59 16.16 -9.95
N THR A 49 2.01 15.24 -10.82
CA THR A 49 3.41 15.08 -11.20
C THR A 49 3.86 16.27 -12.06
N PRO A 50 5.06 16.85 -11.83
CA PRO A 50 5.56 17.98 -12.62
C PRO A 50 5.62 17.69 -14.12
N ASP A 51 5.26 18.68 -14.95
CA ASP A 51 5.22 18.55 -16.41
C ASP A 51 6.52 18.01 -17.04
N PRO A 52 7.74 18.41 -16.61
CA PRO A 52 8.97 17.84 -17.18
C PRO A 52 9.14 16.33 -16.91
N VAL A 53 8.67 15.85 -15.76
CA VAL A 53 8.67 14.41 -15.44
C VAL A 53 7.63 13.70 -16.30
N VAL A 54 6.46 14.31 -16.50
CA VAL A 54 5.41 13.79 -17.41
C VAL A 54 5.89 13.72 -18.86
N ALA A 55 6.69 14.68 -19.28
CA ALA A 55 7.24 14.74 -20.62
C ALA A 55 8.20 13.57 -20.92
N LEU A 56 8.84 12.97 -19.90
CA LEU A 56 9.74 11.80 -20.09
C LEU A 56 9.06 10.68 -20.88
N TRP A 57 7.83 10.30 -20.54
CA TRP A 57 7.13 9.23 -21.27
C TRP A 57 6.25 9.74 -22.42
N LYS A 58 5.84 11.01 -22.41
CA LYS A 58 5.10 11.58 -23.55
C LYS A 58 5.99 11.79 -24.77
N ASP A 59 7.24 12.19 -24.54
CA ASP A 59 8.22 12.46 -25.59
C ASP A 59 9.01 11.20 -26.00
N GLY A 60 8.69 10.04 -25.41
CA GLY A 60 9.34 8.76 -25.69
C GLY A 60 10.76 8.62 -25.12
N LEU A 61 11.14 9.45 -24.15
CA LEU A 61 12.45 9.39 -23.48
C LEU A 61 12.52 8.28 -22.41
N ALA A 62 11.38 7.89 -21.86
CA ALA A 62 11.27 6.80 -20.89
C ALA A 62 9.98 6.00 -21.10
N GLU A 63 10.02 4.69 -20.83
CA GLU A 63 8.83 3.85 -20.78
C GLU A 63 8.13 4.00 -19.43
N ARG A 64 6.80 4.15 -19.45
CA ARG A 64 6.00 4.18 -18.23
C ARG A 64 5.53 2.77 -17.88
N LEU A 65 6.09 2.21 -16.82
CA LEU A 65 5.68 0.92 -16.27
C LEU A 65 4.77 1.14 -15.05
N GLU A 66 3.54 0.65 -15.14
CA GLU A 66 2.63 0.65 -14.00
C GLU A 66 2.82 -0.63 -13.17
N ILE A 67 3.34 -0.48 -11.95
CA ILE A 67 3.59 -1.59 -11.04
C ILE A 67 2.30 -1.95 -10.33
N GLN A 68 1.75 -3.12 -10.65
CA GLN A 68 0.60 -3.68 -9.95
C GLN A 68 1.03 -4.33 -8.62
N PRO A 69 0.12 -4.50 -7.65
CA PRO A 69 0.35 -5.42 -6.55
C PRO A 69 0.73 -6.81 -7.09
N LEU A 70 1.50 -7.58 -6.33
CA LEU A 70 1.81 -8.96 -6.69
C LEU A 70 0.51 -9.71 -6.93
N GLY A 71 0.50 -10.65 -7.86
CA GLY A 71 -0.53 -11.67 -8.00
C GLY A 71 -0.44 -12.71 -6.87
N ARG A 72 -1.47 -13.58 -6.79
CA ARG A 72 -1.58 -14.59 -5.74
C ARG A 72 -0.35 -15.51 -5.72
N ASP A 73 0.01 -16.05 -6.88
CA ASP A 73 1.11 -17.01 -7.01
C ASP A 73 2.47 -16.35 -6.75
N GLU A 74 2.65 -15.11 -7.20
CA GLU A 74 3.86 -14.31 -6.96
C GLU A 74 4.05 -13.97 -5.48
N ALA A 75 2.96 -13.67 -4.76
CA ALA A 75 3.01 -13.47 -3.32
C ALA A 75 3.35 -14.77 -2.59
N ASP A 76 2.72 -15.89 -2.95
CA ASP A 76 3.00 -17.19 -2.35
C ASP A 76 4.48 -17.58 -2.55
N GLU A 77 5.01 -17.36 -3.76
CA GLU A 77 6.44 -17.56 -4.07
C GLU A 77 7.34 -16.63 -3.26
N LEU A 78 7.00 -15.34 -3.15
CA LEU A 78 7.77 -14.37 -2.36
C LEU A 78 7.82 -14.78 -0.88
N VAL A 79 6.70 -15.22 -0.31
CA VAL A 79 6.63 -15.67 1.09
C VAL A 79 7.48 -16.93 1.29
N ALA A 80 7.32 -17.94 0.43
CA ALA A 80 8.09 -19.18 0.51
C ALA A 80 9.60 -18.95 0.38
N CYS A 81 10.01 -18.09 -0.57
CA CYS A 81 11.41 -17.67 -0.75
C CYS A 81 11.94 -16.91 0.48
N GLY A 82 11.17 -15.98 1.02
CA GLY A 82 11.54 -15.19 2.19
C GLY A 82 11.72 -16.04 3.45
N LEU A 83 10.86 -17.04 3.63
CA LEU A 83 10.90 -17.98 4.76
C LEU A 83 11.80 -19.19 4.53
N ARG A 84 12.35 -19.34 3.32
CA ARG A 84 13.23 -20.45 2.89
C ARG A 84 12.65 -21.82 3.20
N GLY A 85 11.34 -21.99 2.98
CA GLY A 85 10.66 -23.24 3.30
C GLY A 85 9.22 -23.26 2.82
N GLN A 86 8.59 -24.43 2.95
CA GLN A 86 7.18 -24.60 2.60
C GLN A 86 6.30 -23.90 3.65
N VAL A 87 5.26 -23.22 3.18
CA VAL A 87 4.26 -22.55 4.00
C VAL A 87 2.92 -23.23 3.77
N ASP A 88 2.11 -23.38 4.82
CA ASP A 88 0.79 -23.99 4.63
C ASP A 88 -0.18 -23.07 3.87
N GLY A 89 -1.10 -23.68 3.14
CA GLY A 89 -2.02 -22.94 2.26
C GLY A 89 -2.93 -21.98 3.03
N THR A 90 -3.30 -22.31 4.27
CA THR A 90 -4.12 -21.45 5.13
C THR A 90 -3.39 -20.16 5.50
N THR A 91 -2.12 -20.24 5.86
CA THR A 91 -1.28 -19.07 6.16
C THR A 91 -1.10 -18.19 4.93
N LEU A 92 -0.82 -18.80 3.78
CA LEU A 92 -0.69 -18.08 2.51
C LEU A 92 -1.99 -17.38 2.11
N ASP A 93 -3.13 -18.08 2.18
CA ASP A 93 -4.48 -17.53 1.93
C ASP A 93 -4.76 -16.33 2.84
N TRP A 94 -4.48 -16.48 4.13
CA TRP A 94 -4.66 -15.42 5.11
C TRP A 94 -3.77 -14.20 4.85
N LEU A 95 -2.46 -14.39 4.63
CA LEU A 95 -1.50 -13.31 4.35
C LEU A 95 -1.89 -12.53 3.09
N TRP A 96 -2.23 -13.23 2.02
CA TRP A 96 -2.65 -12.61 0.76
C TRP A 96 -3.95 -11.82 0.90
N ARG A 97 -4.98 -12.37 1.57
CA ARG A 97 -6.26 -11.65 1.74
C ARG A 97 -6.07 -10.36 2.51
N LEU A 98 -5.19 -10.36 3.53
CA LEU A 98 -4.92 -9.15 4.30
C LEU A 98 -4.12 -8.12 3.50
N THR A 99 -3.07 -8.56 2.81
CA THR A 99 -2.11 -7.67 2.14
C THR A 99 -2.50 -7.28 0.73
N ARG A 100 -3.45 -8.01 0.12
CA ARG A 100 -3.86 -7.89 -1.29
C ARG A 100 -2.67 -7.79 -2.25
N GLY A 101 -1.61 -8.57 -1.98
CA GLY A 101 -0.41 -8.61 -2.82
C GLY A 101 0.56 -7.44 -2.63
N ASN A 102 0.36 -6.59 -1.62
CA ASN A 102 1.31 -5.55 -1.29
C ASN A 102 2.58 -6.17 -0.64
N PRO A 103 3.76 -6.12 -1.31
CA PRO A 103 4.98 -6.76 -0.81
C PRO A 103 5.46 -6.18 0.53
N LEU A 104 5.26 -4.88 0.73
CA LEU A 104 5.69 -4.20 1.95
C LEU A 104 4.85 -4.68 3.14
N PHE A 105 3.53 -4.78 2.98
CA PHE A 105 2.67 -5.33 4.02
C PHE A 105 2.93 -6.81 4.29
N LEU A 106 3.17 -7.63 3.25
CA LEU A 106 3.58 -9.03 3.41
C LEU A 106 4.84 -9.14 4.26
N ARG A 107 5.87 -8.35 3.94
CA ARG A 107 7.13 -8.31 4.68
C ARG A 107 6.92 -7.96 6.15
N GLU A 108 6.16 -6.90 6.45
CA GLU A 108 5.96 -6.49 7.85
C GLU A 108 5.13 -7.51 8.64
N LEU A 109 4.11 -8.13 8.03
CA LEU A 109 3.36 -9.21 8.69
C LEU A 109 4.24 -10.42 8.99
N ILE A 110 5.09 -10.83 8.04
CA ILE A 110 6.02 -11.96 8.24
C ILE A 110 7.00 -11.63 9.37
N LEU A 111 7.63 -10.46 9.35
CA LEU A 111 8.57 -10.06 10.39
C LEU A 111 7.90 -9.97 11.77
N GLY A 112 6.69 -9.41 11.84
CA GLY A 112 5.90 -9.35 13.07
C GLY A 112 5.48 -10.73 13.59
N GLY A 113 5.08 -11.63 12.69
CA GLY A 113 4.76 -13.02 13.00
C GLY A 113 5.97 -13.79 13.54
N LEU A 114 7.13 -13.63 12.91
CA LEU A 114 8.38 -14.27 13.36
C LEU A 114 8.82 -13.74 14.74
N ALA A 115 8.77 -12.41 14.93
CA ALA A 115 9.17 -11.78 16.18
C ALA A 115 8.24 -12.14 17.35
N SER A 116 6.94 -12.29 17.10
CA SER A 116 5.96 -12.70 18.11
C SER A 116 5.90 -14.21 18.34
N GLY A 117 6.52 -15.01 17.47
CA GLY A 117 6.38 -16.46 17.45
C GLY A 117 5.05 -16.96 16.88
N ALA A 118 4.15 -16.07 16.44
CA ALA A 118 2.91 -16.44 15.79
C ALA A 118 3.16 -17.13 14.43
N LEU A 119 4.24 -16.78 13.73
CA LEU A 119 4.67 -17.49 12.53
C LEU A 119 5.85 -18.41 12.90
N SER A 120 5.63 -19.72 12.88
CA SER A 120 6.62 -20.70 13.31
C SER A 120 6.58 -21.97 12.45
N VAL A 121 7.60 -22.83 12.59
CA VAL A 121 7.66 -24.10 11.86
C VAL A 121 7.02 -25.22 12.68
N ALA A 122 5.99 -25.85 12.14
CA ALA A 122 5.36 -27.04 12.69
C ALA A 122 5.47 -28.19 11.67
N SER A 123 6.10 -29.30 12.06
CA SER A 123 6.32 -30.47 11.18
C SER A 123 7.00 -30.12 9.85
N GLY A 124 7.96 -29.19 9.86
CA GLY A 124 8.72 -28.78 8.66
C GLY A 124 7.99 -27.79 7.74
N VAL A 125 6.79 -27.33 8.12
CA VAL A 125 6.00 -26.36 7.36
C VAL A 125 5.78 -25.11 8.20
N TRP A 126 5.95 -23.94 7.61
CA TRP A 126 5.61 -22.67 8.25
C TRP A 126 4.10 -22.52 8.40
N ARG A 127 3.66 -22.18 9.60
CA ARG A 127 2.26 -21.92 9.94
C ARG A 127 2.13 -20.68 10.80
N TRP A 128 1.05 -19.94 10.56
CA TRP A 128 0.59 -18.90 11.45
C TRP A 128 -0.35 -19.47 12.52
N ASP A 129 0.12 -19.49 13.76
CA ASP A 129 -0.57 -19.94 14.96
C ASP A 129 -0.62 -18.80 15.99
N GLY A 130 -1.77 -18.12 16.07
CA GLY A 130 -1.99 -17.05 17.06
C GLY A 130 -2.64 -15.79 16.46
N PRO A 131 -2.96 -14.81 17.32
CA PRO A 131 -3.55 -13.56 16.85
C PRO A 131 -2.53 -12.78 16.01
N MET A 132 -3.04 -12.03 15.04
CA MET A 132 -2.22 -11.02 14.37
C MET A 132 -1.92 -9.89 15.34
N ILE A 133 -0.64 -9.67 15.61
CA ILE A 133 -0.14 -8.46 16.24
C ILE A 133 0.28 -7.52 15.12
N ALA A 134 -0.18 -6.27 15.14
CA ALA A 134 0.30 -5.26 14.23
C ALA A 134 1.67 -4.76 14.71
N PRO A 135 2.79 -5.08 14.04
CA PRO A 135 4.09 -4.55 14.45
C PRO A 135 4.09 -3.02 14.29
N PRO A 136 4.87 -2.27 15.09
CA PRO A 136 4.91 -0.81 15.04
C PRO A 136 5.13 -0.28 13.62
N ARG A 137 5.99 -0.93 12.84
CA ARG A 137 6.26 -0.54 11.45
C ARG A 137 5.03 -0.68 10.54
N LEU A 138 4.20 -1.71 10.73
CA LEU A 138 2.96 -1.85 9.98
C LEU A 138 1.96 -0.75 10.34
N ILE A 139 1.89 -0.39 11.63
CA ILE A 139 1.07 0.72 12.10
C ILE A 139 1.50 2.03 11.44
N GLU A 140 2.80 2.35 11.50
CA GLU A 140 3.36 3.54 10.85
C GLU A 140 3.04 3.61 9.35
N LEU A 141 3.15 2.46 8.65
CA LEU A 141 2.85 2.39 7.23
C LEU A 141 1.37 2.63 6.94
N VAL A 142 0.47 2.02 7.73
CA VAL A 142 -0.97 2.24 7.58
C VAL A 142 -1.32 3.69 7.91
N GLU A 143 -0.76 4.27 8.96
CA GLU A 143 -0.98 5.68 9.33
C GLU A 143 -0.47 6.64 8.25
N ALA A 144 0.70 6.36 7.66
CA ALA A 144 1.23 7.13 6.55
C ALA A 144 0.32 7.02 5.30
N CYS A 145 -0.26 5.85 5.04
CA CYS A 145 -1.22 5.67 3.95
C CYS A 145 -2.57 6.34 4.21
N LEU A 146 -3.05 6.35 5.45
CA LEU A 146 -4.32 7.00 5.83
C LEU A 146 -4.22 8.53 5.76
N GLY A 147 -3.02 9.10 5.83
CA GLY A 147 -2.76 10.50 5.48
C GLY A 147 -3.55 11.49 6.34
N GLY A 148 -3.17 11.63 7.61
CA GLY A 148 -3.67 12.70 8.49
C GLY A 148 -5.20 12.82 8.53
N LEU A 149 -5.86 11.83 9.13
CA LEU A 149 -7.32 11.84 9.31
C LEU A 149 -7.75 12.92 10.30
N ASP A 150 -8.82 13.65 9.98
CA ASP A 150 -9.53 14.43 10.99
C ASP A 150 -10.34 13.51 11.92
N SER A 151 -10.85 14.04 13.05
CA SER A 151 -11.60 13.23 14.00
C SER A 151 -12.83 12.55 13.37
N PRO A 152 -13.67 13.24 12.57
CA PRO A 152 -14.80 12.60 11.90
C PRO A 152 -14.43 11.45 10.95
N GLU A 153 -13.35 11.58 10.20
CA GLU A 153 -12.86 10.52 9.30
C GLU A 153 -12.31 9.32 10.07
N ARG A 154 -11.64 9.57 11.20
CA ARG A 154 -11.17 8.50 12.10
C ARG A 154 -12.35 7.73 12.70
N ASP A 155 -13.35 8.42 13.22
CA ASP A 155 -14.55 7.79 13.81
C ASP A 155 -15.30 6.96 12.75
N LEU A 156 -15.40 7.48 11.52
CA LEU A 156 -15.98 6.74 10.39
C LEU A 156 -15.16 5.50 10.04
N LEU A 157 -13.83 5.61 9.99
CA LEU A 157 -12.96 4.47 9.70
C LEU A 157 -13.06 3.41 10.80
N GLU A 158 -13.13 3.80 12.07
CA GLU A 158 -13.39 2.90 13.19
C GLU A 158 -14.74 2.20 13.04
N LEU A 159 -15.82 2.95 12.76
CA LEU A 159 -17.15 2.39 12.53
C LEU A 159 -17.14 1.35 11.40
N VAL A 160 -16.51 1.66 10.27
CA VAL A 160 -16.40 0.73 9.13
C VAL A 160 -15.52 -0.45 9.49
N ALA A 161 -14.40 -0.24 10.18
CA ALA A 161 -13.51 -1.32 10.59
C ALA A 161 -14.22 -2.36 11.46
N PHE A 162 -15.12 -1.98 12.35
CA PHE A 162 -15.87 -2.95 13.17
C PHE A 162 -17.14 -3.49 12.49
N GLY A 163 -17.70 -2.76 11.53
CA GLY A 163 -19.00 -3.07 10.93
C GLY A 163 -18.97 -3.60 9.49
N GLU A 164 -17.82 -3.59 8.81
CA GLU A 164 -17.75 -3.90 7.38
C GLU A 164 -18.22 -5.33 7.03
N PRO A 165 -18.96 -5.53 5.92
CA PRO A 165 -19.50 -4.49 5.03
C PRO A 165 -20.71 -3.75 5.63
N LEU A 166 -20.75 -2.42 5.46
CA LEU A 166 -21.88 -1.60 5.88
C LEU A 166 -22.66 -1.08 4.67
N GLY A 167 -23.98 -1.15 4.70
CA GLY A 167 -24.80 -0.52 3.65
C GLY A 167 -24.67 1.00 3.68
N VAL A 168 -24.53 1.65 2.52
CA VAL A 168 -24.41 3.13 2.42
C VAL A 168 -25.53 3.84 3.19
N GLY A 169 -26.77 3.40 3.04
CA GLY A 169 -27.91 4.02 3.72
C GLY A 169 -27.91 3.86 5.26
N LEU A 170 -27.14 2.93 5.83
CA LEU A 170 -26.89 2.87 7.28
C LEU A 170 -25.87 3.92 7.68
N LEU A 171 -24.78 4.06 6.93
CA LEU A 171 -23.74 5.05 7.19
C LEU A 171 -24.27 6.48 7.05
N GLU A 172 -25.11 6.77 6.06
CA GLU A 172 -25.74 8.09 5.88
C GLU A 172 -26.63 8.51 7.06
N ARG A 173 -27.10 7.56 7.89
CA ARG A 173 -27.87 7.86 9.12
C ARG A 173 -26.97 8.13 10.32
N MET A 174 -25.71 7.71 10.28
CA MET A 174 -24.77 7.80 11.40
C MET A 174 -23.72 8.89 11.19
N VAL A 175 -23.38 9.18 9.93
CA VAL A 175 -22.29 10.07 9.54
C VAL A 175 -22.78 11.03 8.47
N ALA A 176 -22.35 12.29 8.55
CA ALA A 176 -22.74 13.32 7.59
C ALA A 176 -22.18 13.00 6.19
N ALA A 177 -23.01 13.21 5.15
CA ALA A 177 -22.65 12.92 3.76
C ALA A 177 -21.32 13.55 3.29
N PRO A 178 -20.96 14.80 3.66
CA PRO A 178 -19.66 15.37 3.28
C PRO A 178 -18.46 14.57 3.79
N VAL A 179 -18.56 13.94 4.98
CA VAL A 179 -17.49 13.13 5.56
C VAL A 179 -17.35 11.81 4.79
N LEU A 180 -18.47 11.17 4.43
CA LEU A 180 -18.46 9.94 3.61
C LEU A 180 -17.80 10.19 2.23
N ILE A 181 -18.16 11.31 1.58
CA ILE A 181 -17.59 11.68 0.28
C ILE A 181 -16.11 12.03 0.39
N ALA A 182 -15.71 12.76 1.43
CA ALA A 182 -14.31 13.08 1.68
C ALA A 182 -13.47 11.81 1.92
N ALA A 183 -13.98 10.88 2.74
CA ALA A 183 -13.33 9.61 3.03
C ALA A 183 -13.20 8.70 1.79
N GLU A 184 -14.23 8.65 0.94
CA GLU A 184 -14.15 7.95 -0.36
C GLU A 184 -13.09 8.59 -1.27
N ARG A 185 -13.07 9.92 -1.40
CA ARG A 185 -12.10 10.64 -2.24
C ARG A 185 -10.65 10.51 -1.75
N LYS A 186 -10.45 10.44 -0.43
CA LYS A 186 -9.15 10.15 0.18
C LYS A 186 -8.74 8.69 0.05
N GLY A 187 -9.60 7.83 -0.52
CA GLY A 187 -9.34 6.41 -0.67
C GLY A 187 -9.34 5.67 0.66
N LEU A 188 -10.07 6.13 1.68
CA LEU A 188 -10.19 5.42 2.96
C LEU A 188 -11.22 4.30 2.86
N LEU A 189 -12.26 4.55 2.09
CA LEU A 189 -13.42 3.67 1.90
C LEU A 189 -13.53 3.26 0.44
N SER A 190 -13.95 2.02 0.23
CA SER A 190 -14.38 1.51 -1.07
C SER A 190 -15.88 1.23 -1.03
N VAL A 191 -16.57 1.61 -2.11
CA VAL A 191 -17.99 1.35 -2.28
C VAL A 191 -18.17 0.32 -3.38
N GLU A 192 -18.65 -0.86 -3.00
CA GLU A 192 -18.92 -1.97 -3.91
C GLU A 192 -20.43 -2.14 -4.12
N ARG A 193 -20.84 -2.39 -5.37
CA ARG A 193 -22.25 -2.62 -5.69
C ARG A 193 -22.55 -4.12 -5.69
N THR A 194 -23.19 -4.60 -4.64
CA THR A 194 -23.61 -6.00 -4.51
C THR A 194 -25.09 -6.14 -4.83
N ARG A 195 -25.43 -6.68 -6.03
CA ARG A 195 -26.77 -7.02 -6.57
C ARG A 195 -27.87 -5.93 -6.48
N GLN A 196 -28.23 -5.47 -5.28
CA GLN A 196 -29.26 -4.45 -5.00
C GLN A 196 -28.87 -3.41 -3.94
N ARG A 197 -27.66 -3.47 -3.36
CA ARG A 197 -27.20 -2.56 -2.32
C ARG A 197 -25.78 -2.06 -2.61
N MET A 198 -25.52 -0.84 -2.17
CA MET A 198 -24.17 -0.28 -2.12
C MET A 198 -23.60 -0.61 -0.74
N GLU A 199 -22.49 -1.32 -0.71
CA GLU A 199 -21.79 -1.75 0.50
C GLU A 199 -20.45 -1.01 0.60
N VAL A 200 -20.12 -0.59 1.81
CA VAL A 200 -18.91 0.17 2.14
C VAL A 200 -18.00 -0.69 2.99
N ARG A 201 -16.72 -0.68 2.64
CA ARG A 201 -15.61 -1.36 3.34
C ARG A 201 -14.41 -0.43 3.43
N SER A 202 -13.44 -0.73 4.28
CA SER A 202 -12.12 -0.10 4.17
C SER A 202 -11.53 -0.40 2.79
N VAL A 203 -10.82 0.56 2.18
CA VAL A 203 -10.19 0.35 0.86
C VAL A 203 -9.23 -0.83 0.87
N HIS A 204 -8.59 -1.06 2.03
CA HIS A 204 -7.59 -2.09 2.24
C HIS A 204 -7.89 -2.83 3.55
N PRO A 205 -7.92 -4.18 3.57
CA PRO A 205 -8.26 -4.95 4.76
C PRO A 205 -7.37 -4.64 5.98
N LEU A 206 -6.08 -4.36 5.74
CA LEU A 206 -5.17 -3.96 6.82
C LEU A 206 -5.50 -2.63 7.49
N TYR A 207 -6.21 -1.71 6.84
CA TYR A 207 -6.60 -0.45 7.49
C TYR A 207 -7.61 -0.75 8.59
N GLY A 208 -8.68 -1.49 8.26
CA GLY A 208 -9.64 -1.95 9.25
C GLY A 208 -8.98 -2.83 10.32
N GLN A 209 -8.05 -3.71 9.95
CA GLN A 209 -7.38 -4.59 10.91
C GLN A 209 -6.51 -3.83 11.92
N VAL A 210 -5.69 -2.86 11.46
CA VAL A 210 -4.86 -2.04 12.35
C VAL A 210 -5.72 -1.19 13.27
N VAL A 211 -6.78 -0.59 12.73
CA VAL A 211 -7.74 0.21 13.53
C VAL A 211 -8.38 -0.65 14.62
N ARG A 212 -8.87 -1.86 14.29
CA ARG A 212 -9.44 -2.79 15.29
C ARG A 212 -8.45 -3.13 16.41
N ILE A 213 -7.18 -3.35 16.06
CA ILE A 213 -6.12 -3.68 17.04
C ILE A 213 -5.83 -2.47 17.95
N GLN A 214 -5.76 -1.26 17.38
CA GLN A 214 -5.48 -0.03 18.14
C GLN A 214 -6.64 0.37 19.08
N THR A 215 -7.89 0.21 18.64
CA THR A 215 -9.07 0.52 19.46
C THR A 215 -9.31 -0.50 20.58
N SER A 216 -8.70 -1.69 20.51
CA SER A 216 -8.87 -2.78 21.49
C SER A 216 -8.35 -2.49 22.91
N ALA A 217 -7.89 -1.27 23.22
CA ALA A 217 -7.51 -0.88 24.59
C ALA A 217 -8.69 -0.82 25.59
N LEU A 218 -9.95 -0.92 25.11
CA LEU A 218 -11.13 -1.11 25.97
C LEU A 218 -11.50 -2.59 26.19
N GLY A 219 -10.64 -3.53 25.75
CA GLY A 219 -10.84 -4.98 25.87
C GLY A 219 -9.72 -5.74 26.61
N ALA A 220 -8.88 -5.05 27.39
CA ALA A 220 -7.86 -5.66 28.26
C ALA A 220 -8.13 -5.33 29.74
#